data_AF-A0A519ELI6-F1
#
_entry.id   AF-A0A519ELI6-F1
#
_cell.length_a   1.000
_cell.length_b   1.000
_cell.length_c   1.000
_cell.angle_alpha   90.00
_cell.angle_beta   90.00
_cell.angle_gamma   90.00
#
_symmetry.space_group_name_H-M   'P 1'
#
loop_
_entity.id
_entity.type
_entity.pdbx_description
1 polymer ?
#
loop_
_entity_poly.entity_id
_entity_poly.type
_entity_poly.pdbx_seq_one_letter_code
_entity_poly.pdbx_strand_id
1 'polypeptide(L)'
;GEFTVINHYLVRDLKRLGLWDDVMVMDLKHFDGSLRPIDRVPQEVKALYATAFEVEPLWLVEAASRRQKWIDQAQSLNIYMAGASGKKLDETYKLAWLRGLKTTYYLRTSSATSAEKSTVQSGRLNAVSNGETGGAGGMSALDAAAAAARAQMEAATSTPATDIKFCGVDDPTCEACQ
;
A
#
# COMPACT_ATOMS: atom_id res chain seq x y z
N GLY A 1 -12.96 9.65 -18.56
CA GLY A 1 -13.70 9.11 -17.41
C GLY A 1 -12.87 8.01 -16.80
N GLU A 2 -13.00 7.80 -15.50
CA GLU A 2 -12.41 6.64 -14.80
C GLU A 2 -13.43 5.49 -14.81
N PHE A 3 -13.00 4.30 -15.20
CA PHE A 3 -13.87 3.12 -15.28
C PHE A 3 -13.31 2.02 -14.37
N THR A 4 -14.09 1.61 -13.37
CA THR A 4 -13.74 0.48 -12.52
C THR A 4 -14.06 -0.83 -13.24
N VAL A 5 -13.05 -1.69 -13.42
CA VAL A 5 -13.20 -3.03 -13.99
C VAL A 5 -12.84 -4.06 -12.91
N ILE A 6 -13.76 -4.97 -12.62
CA ILE A 6 -13.58 -6.07 -11.66
C ILE A 6 -13.35 -7.36 -12.44
N ASN A 7 -12.50 -8.25 -11.90
CA ASN A 7 -12.25 -9.58 -12.48
C ASN A 7 -13.56 -10.33 -12.75
N HIS A 8 -13.83 -10.66 -14.02
CA HIS A 8 -15.10 -11.28 -14.43
C HIS A 8 -15.30 -12.69 -13.87
N TYR A 9 -14.22 -13.43 -13.59
CA TYR A 9 -14.31 -14.74 -12.93
C TYR A 9 -14.82 -14.60 -11.50
N LEU A 10 -14.31 -13.61 -10.76
CA LEU A 10 -14.75 -13.30 -9.40
C LEU A 10 -16.23 -12.91 -9.38
N VAL A 11 -16.65 -12.01 -10.28
CA VAL A 11 -18.06 -11.60 -10.39
C VAL A 11 -18.97 -12.80 -10.64
N ARG A 12 -18.57 -13.70 -11.54
CA ARG A 12 -19.34 -14.93 -11.84
C ARG A 12 -19.48 -15.82 -10.61
N ASP A 13 -18.40 -16.04 -9.86
CA ASP A 13 -18.43 -16.94 -8.72
C ASP A 13 -19.17 -16.32 -7.53
N LEU A 14 -19.04 -15.01 -7.28
CA LEU A 14 -19.86 -14.31 -6.29
C LEU A 14 -21.35 -14.35 -6.64
N LYS A 15 -21.72 -14.22 -7.92
CA LYS A 15 -23.10 -14.40 -8.38
C LYS A 15 -23.61 -15.81 -8.10
N ARG A 16 -22.80 -16.84 -8.38
CA ARG A 16 -23.16 -18.24 -8.09
C ARG A 16 -23.42 -18.47 -6.60
N LEU A 17 -22.67 -17.78 -5.73
CA LEU A 17 -22.79 -17.86 -4.28
C LEU A 17 -23.87 -16.93 -3.70
N GLY A 18 -24.57 -16.15 -4.53
CA GLY A 18 -25.55 -15.16 -4.05
C GLY A 18 -24.94 -14.00 -3.27
N LEU A 19 -23.64 -13.72 -3.45
CA LEU A 19 -22.89 -12.68 -2.75
C LEU A 19 -22.66 -11.41 -3.60
N TRP A 20 -23.24 -11.36 -4.81
CA TRP A 20 -23.08 -10.23 -5.71
C TRP A 20 -24.21 -9.22 -5.55
N ASP A 21 -23.93 -8.14 -4.84
CA ASP A 21 -24.84 -7.01 -4.58
C ASP A 21 -24.07 -5.68 -4.57
N ASP A 22 -24.78 -4.56 -4.45
CA ASP A 22 -24.17 -3.22 -4.47
C ASP A 22 -23.17 -3.02 -3.32
N VAL A 23 -23.41 -3.65 -2.16
CA VAL A 23 -22.49 -3.61 -1.02
C VAL A 23 -21.17 -4.30 -1.38
N MET A 24 -21.20 -5.45 -2.06
CA MET A 24 -20.01 -6.17 -2.54
C MET A 24 -19.20 -5.30 -3.50
N VAL A 25 -19.87 -4.62 -4.42
CA VAL A 25 -19.21 -3.74 -5.38
C VAL A 25 -18.50 -2.59 -4.65
N MET A 26 -19.13 -2.01 -3.63
CA MET A 26 -18.53 -0.95 -2.82
C MET A 26 -17.38 -1.46 -1.95
N ASP A 27 -17.52 -2.63 -1.32
CA ASP A 27 -16.46 -3.28 -0.55
C ASP A 27 -15.23 -3.55 -1.43
N LEU A 28 -15.44 -4.11 -2.63
CA LEU A 28 -14.37 -4.38 -3.58
C LEU A 28 -13.63 -3.10 -3.99
N LYS A 29 -14.33 -1.98 -4.17
CA LYS A 29 -13.69 -0.68 -4.44
C LYS A 29 -12.93 -0.18 -3.21
N HIS A 30 -13.54 -0.29 -2.03
CA HIS A 30 -12.96 0.17 -0.78
C HIS A 30 -11.67 -0.59 -0.43
N PHE A 31 -11.60 -1.89 -0.71
CA PHE A 31 -10.45 -2.76 -0.42
C PHE A 31 -9.56 -3.04 -1.64
N ASP A 32 -9.61 -2.22 -2.70
CA ASP A 32 -8.77 -2.36 -3.91
C ASP A 32 -8.81 -3.75 -4.55
N GLY A 33 -9.98 -4.38 -4.54
CA GLY A 33 -10.22 -5.72 -5.07
C GLY A 33 -9.81 -6.86 -4.15
N SER A 34 -9.25 -6.59 -2.97
CA SER A 34 -8.99 -7.63 -1.97
C SER A 34 -10.29 -8.14 -1.34
N LEU A 35 -10.41 -9.46 -1.24
CA LEU A 35 -11.48 -10.12 -0.51
C LEU A 35 -11.14 -10.38 0.96
N ARG A 36 -9.88 -10.23 1.38
CA ARG A 36 -9.44 -10.58 2.75
C ARG A 36 -10.30 -9.93 3.84
N PRO A 37 -10.58 -8.61 3.78
CA PRO A 37 -11.32 -7.91 4.83
C PRO A 37 -12.84 -8.15 4.80
N ILE A 38 -13.36 -8.85 3.78
CA ILE A 38 -14.81 -9.01 3.57
C ILE A 38 -15.26 -10.32 4.24
N ASP A 39 -15.85 -10.23 5.43
CA ASP A 39 -16.13 -11.41 6.29
C ASP A 39 -17.12 -12.41 5.68
N ARG A 40 -18.10 -11.94 4.91
CA ARG A 40 -19.12 -12.80 4.29
C ARG A 40 -18.60 -13.69 3.15
N VAL A 41 -17.37 -13.47 2.68
CA VAL A 41 -16.79 -14.27 1.59
C VAL A 41 -16.16 -15.54 2.17
N PRO A 42 -16.52 -16.74 1.66
CA PRO A 42 -15.92 -17.99 2.11
C PRO A 42 -14.40 -18.02 1.94
N GLN A 43 -13.69 -18.69 2.85
CA GLN A 43 -12.23 -18.67 2.91
C GLN A 43 -11.59 -19.27 1.65
N GLU A 44 -12.20 -20.29 1.05
CA GLU A 44 -11.78 -20.90 -0.19
C GLU A 44 -11.85 -19.93 -1.38
N VAL A 45 -12.84 -19.02 -1.39
CA VAL A 45 -12.96 -17.98 -2.41
C VAL A 45 -11.90 -16.90 -2.17
N LYS A 46 -11.68 -16.50 -0.91
CA LYS A 46 -10.57 -15.58 -0.55
C LYS A 46 -9.22 -16.14 -0.97
N ALA A 47 -8.99 -17.43 -0.78
CA ALA A 47 -7.74 -18.09 -1.19
C ALA A 47 -7.59 -18.15 -2.71
N LEU A 48 -8.67 -18.48 -3.44
CA LEU A 48 -8.67 -18.58 -4.90
C LEU A 48 -8.40 -17.22 -5.57
N TYR A 49 -8.94 -16.15 -5.02
CA TYR A 49 -8.84 -14.79 -5.56
C TYR A 49 -7.83 -13.92 -4.82
N ALA A 50 -6.89 -14.53 -4.10
CA ALA A 50 -5.80 -13.80 -3.46
C ALA A 50 -4.99 -12.98 -4.49
N THR A 51 -4.76 -11.72 -4.19
CA THR A 51 -4.02 -10.80 -5.07
C THR A 51 -2.51 -11.07 -5.00
N ALA A 52 -1.74 -10.44 -5.90
CA ALA A 52 -0.29 -10.65 -5.98
C ALA A 52 0.46 -10.29 -4.67
N PHE A 53 -0.03 -9.31 -3.91
CA PHE A 53 0.58 -8.91 -2.62
C PHE A 53 0.14 -9.80 -1.45
N GLU A 54 -0.87 -10.63 -1.67
CA GLU A 54 -1.45 -11.52 -0.68
C GLU A 54 -0.82 -12.92 -0.75
N VAL A 55 -0.31 -13.32 -1.92
CA VAL A 55 0.43 -14.56 -2.10
C VAL A 55 1.87 -14.40 -1.61
N GLU A 56 2.37 -15.37 -0.84
CA GLU A 56 3.76 -15.33 -0.39
C GLU A 56 4.76 -15.45 -1.55
N PRO A 57 5.84 -14.65 -1.57
CA PRO A 57 6.87 -14.70 -2.63
C PRO A 57 7.49 -16.08 -2.85
N LEU A 58 7.55 -16.90 -1.80
CA LEU A 58 8.00 -18.29 -1.84
C LEU A 58 7.28 -19.08 -2.95
N TRP A 59 5.95 -18.96 -3.04
CA TRP A 59 5.16 -19.68 -4.04
C TRP A 59 5.49 -19.25 -5.47
N LEU A 60 5.76 -17.96 -5.67
CA LEU A 60 6.18 -17.44 -6.98
C LEU A 60 7.53 -18.03 -7.40
N VAL A 61 8.49 -18.09 -6.47
CA VAL A 61 9.83 -18.63 -6.73
C VAL A 61 9.78 -20.14 -7.00
N GLU A 62 9.05 -20.90 -6.19
CA GLU A 62 8.89 -22.36 -6.36
C GLU A 62 8.22 -22.70 -7.69
N ALA A 63 7.13 -22.01 -8.02
CA ALA A 63 6.44 -22.19 -9.30
C ALA A 63 7.35 -21.81 -10.48
N ALA A 64 8.11 -20.72 -10.35
CA ALA A 64 9.05 -20.27 -11.38
C ALA A 64 10.18 -21.28 -11.61
N SER A 65 10.75 -21.83 -10.54
CA SER A 65 11.82 -22.82 -10.61
C SER A 65 11.36 -24.09 -11.32
N ARG A 66 10.15 -24.57 -11.00
CA ARG A 66 9.59 -25.77 -11.62
C ARG A 66 9.40 -25.62 -13.12
N ARG A 67 8.85 -24.48 -13.57
CA ARG A 67 8.69 -24.21 -15.00
C ARG A 67 10.01 -23.87 -15.71
N GLN A 68 11.00 -23.32 -15.01
CA GLN A 68 12.33 -22.98 -15.56
C GLN A 68 13.05 -24.20 -16.13
N LYS A 69 12.76 -25.41 -15.63
CA LYS A 69 13.28 -26.68 -16.16
C LYS A 69 12.93 -26.92 -17.63
N TRP A 70 11.85 -26.31 -18.10
CA TRP A 70 11.32 -26.48 -19.45
C TRP A 70 11.46 -25.21 -20.31
N ILE A 71 12.18 -24.20 -19.80
CA ILE A 71 12.45 -22.94 -20.51
C ILE A 71 13.95 -22.92 -20.83
N ASP A 72 14.27 -22.91 -22.13
CA ASP A 72 15.63 -22.91 -22.67
C ASP A 72 16.42 -21.64 -22.29
N GLN A 73 15.75 -20.48 -22.31
CA GLN A 73 16.27 -19.21 -21.84
C GLN A 73 15.76 -18.91 -20.42
N ALA A 74 15.22 -17.72 -20.16
CA ALA A 74 14.80 -17.26 -18.85
C ALA A 74 13.34 -16.77 -18.87
N GLN A 75 12.91 -16.12 -17.77
CA GLN A 75 11.55 -15.65 -17.61
C GLN A 75 11.51 -14.35 -16.81
N SER A 76 10.63 -13.42 -17.21
CA SER A 76 10.42 -12.16 -16.50
C SER A 76 9.59 -12.37 -15.23
N LEU A 77 10.26 -12.77 -14.14
CA LEU A 77 9.62 -13.01 -12.85
C LEU A 77 9.58 -11.73 -12.01
N ASN A 78 8.42 -11.07 -11.94
CA ASN A 78 8.17 -10.04 -10.94
C ASN A 78 7.96 -10.66 -9.55
N ILE A 79 8.49 -10.02 -8.52
CA ILE A 79 8.31 -10.38 -7.12
C ILE A 79 7.46 -9.31 -6.45
N TYR A 80 6.44 -9.74 -5.69
CA TYR A 80 5.48 -8.86 -5.02
C TYR A 80 5.62 -9.06 -3.51
N MET A 81 5.75 -7.97 -2.75
CA MET A 81 5.83 -8.02 -1.30
C MET A 81 4.94 -6.96 -0.65
N ALA A 82 4.06 -7.40 0.25
CA ALA A 82 3.35 -6.49 1.14
C ALA A 82 4.36 -5.94 2.17
N GLY A 83 4.80 -4.70 1.96
CA GLY A 83 5.88 -4.07 2.73
C GLY A 83 7.29 -4.50 2.33
N ALA A 84 8.26 -3.66 2.68
CA ALA A 84 9.68 -3.94 2.45
C ALA A 84 10.33 -4.43 3.76
N SER A 85 11.05 -5.55 3.69
CA SER A 85 11.87 -6.06 4.79
C SER A 85 13.16 -6.62 4.21
N GLY A 86 14.31 -6.12 4.68
CA GLY A 86 15.62 -6.58 4.22
C GLY A 86 15.81 -8.08 4.42
N LYS A 87 15.37 -8.61 5.58
CA LYS A 87 15.38 -10.05 5.86
C LYS A 87 14.56 -10.84 4.83
N LYS A 88 13.33 -10.40 4.55
CA LYS A 88 12.43 -11.10 3.61
C LYS A 88 12.96 -11.05 2.17
N LEU A 89 13.59 -9.94 1.78
CA LEU A 89 14.25 -9.81 0.49
C LEU A 89 15.43 -10.77 0.38
N ASP A 90 16.32 -10.78 1.38
CA ASP A 90 17.46 -11.70 1.44
C ASP A 90 17.03 -13.16 1.32
N GLU A 91 16.06 -13.59 2.13
CA GLU A 91 15.50 -14.95 2.07
C GLU A 91 14.90 -15.28 0.70
N THR A 92 14.15 -14.35 0.09
CA THR A 92 13.48 -14.58 -1.20
C THR A 92 14.48 -14.70 -2.35
N TYR A 93 15.48 -13.81 -2.41
CA TYR A 93 16.48 -13.84 -3.48
C TYR A 93 17.47 -15.00 -3.32
N LYS A 94 17.87 -15.35 -2.09
CA LYS A 94 18.66 -16.56 -1.82
C LYS A 94 17.91 -17.80 -2.24
N LEU A 95 16.63 -17.89 -1.94
CA LEU A 95 15.80 -19.01 -2.40
C LEU A 95 15.75 -19.08 -3.94
N ALA A 96 15.53 -17.96 -4.62
CA ALA A 96 15.51 -17.91 -6.08
C ALA A 96 16.81 -18.47 -6.70
N TRP A 97 17.95 -18.07 -6.14
CA TRP A 97 19.26 -18.58 -6.53
C TRP A 97 19.42 -20.08 -6.23
N LEU A 98 19.11 -20.53 -5.01
CA LEU A 98 19.16 -21.95 -4.61
C LEU A 98 18.26 -22.84 -5.46
N ARG A 99 17.16 -22.29 -5.98
CA ARG A 99 16.20 -22.98 -6.86
C ARG A 99 16.57 -22.93 -8.34
N GLY A 100 17.73 -22.38 -8.69
CA GLY A 100 18.26 -22.39 -10.05
C GLY A 100 17.51 -21.46 -11.01
N LEU A 101 16.87 -20.40 -10.50
CA LEU A 101 16.29 -19.38 -11.36
C LEU A 101 17.39 -18.58 -12.06
N LYS A 102 17.22 -18.35 -13.36
CA LYS A 102 18.17 -17.57 -14.17
C LYS A 102 18.00 -16.06 -13.96
N THR A 103 16.77 -15.60 -13.72
CA THR A 103 16.43 -14.18 -13.63
C THR A 103 15.32 -13.92 -12.60
N THR A 104 15.41 -12.76 -11.95
CA THR A 104 14.29 -12.03 -11.33
C THR A 104 14.14 -10.69 -12.05
N TYR A 105 12.95 -10.10 -12.03
CA TYR A 105 12.67 -8.85 -12.72
C TYR A 105 12.35 -7.71 -11.73
N TYR A 106 11.13 -7.15 -11.74
CA TYR A 106 10.81 -6.09 -10.78
C TYR A 106 10.48 -6.63 -9.39
N LEU A 107 10.97 -5.92 -8.37
CA LEU A 107 10.36 -5.93 -7.06
C LEU A 107 9.22 -4.90 -7.03
N ARG A 108 8.03 -5.35 -6.63
CA ARG A 108 6.88 -4.49 -6.37
C ARG A 108 6.56 -4.56 -4.88
N THR A 109 6.62 -3.41 -4.22
CA THR A 109 6.22 -3.28 -2.82
C THR A 109 4.98 -2.41 -2.72
N SER A 110 4.04 -2.80 -1.86
CA SER A 110 2.95 -1.92 -1.46
C SER A 110 3.38 -1.13 -0.21
N SER A 111 3.17 0.19 -0.21
CA SER A 111 3.31 1.00 1.00
C SER A 111 2.19 0.64 1.98
N ALA A 112 2.48 0.71 3.27
CA ALA A 112 1.45 0.51 4.31
C ALA A 112 0.37 1.61 4.25
N THR A 113 0.74 2.80 3.79
CA THR A 113 -0.15 3.95 3.61
C THR A 113 -0.48 4.10 2.13
N SER A 114 -1.77 4.01 1.78
CA SER A 114 -2.26 4.30 0.42
C SER A 114 -2.83 5.72 0.36
N ALA A 115 -2.69 6.38 -0.79
CA ALA A 115 -3.25 7.71 -1.03
C ALA A 115 -4.79 7.69 -0.92
N GLU A 116 -5.35 8.82 -0.48
CA GLU A 116 -6.79 8.96 -0.25
C GLU A 116 -7.59 8.78 -1.55
N LYS A 117 -8.64 7.95 -1.51
CA LYS A 117 -9.41 7.55 -2.70
C LYS A 117 -10.50 8.56 -3.00
N SER A 118 -10.47 9.19 -4.18
CA SER A 118 -11.45 10.19 -4.60
C SER A 118 -12.86 9.64 -4.90
N THR A 119 -13.02 8.32 -5.01
CA THR A 119 -14.26 7.66 -5.49
C THR A 119 -15.15 7.11 -4.37
N VAL A 120 -14.74 7.21 -3.11
CA VAL A 120 -15.60 6.85 -1.97
C VAL A 120 -16.36 8.11 -1.55
N GLN A 121 -17.61 8.24 -1.98
CA GLN A 121 -18.55 9.14 -1.31
C GLN A 121 -18.78 8.59 0.10
N SER A 122 -17.92 8.98 1.04
CA SER A 122 -18.11 8.75 2.47
C SER A 122 -19.24 9.67 2.95
N GLY A 123 -20.48 9.39 2.57
CA GLY A 123 -21.68 10.15 2.93
C GLY A 123 -22.06 10.10 4.42
N ARG A 124 -21.11 9.85 5.32
CA ARG A 124 -21.32 9.74 6.78
C ARG A 124 -20.20 10.34 7.63
N LEU A 125 -19.46 11.33 7.13
CA LEU A 125 -18.55 12.10 7.97
C LEU A 125 -19.09 13.53 8.14
N ASN A 126 -19.73 13.75 9.28
CA ASN A 126 -20.08 15.04 9.89
C ASN A 126 -20.79 16.06 8.99
N ALA A 127 -22.08 15.83 8.73
CA ALA A 127 -22.99 16.96 8.52
C ALA A 127 -23.15 17.68 9.87
N VAL A 128 -22.37 18.74 10.08
CA VAL A 128 -22.70 19.72 11.12
C VAL A 128 -24.00 20.40 10.69
N SER A 129 -25.07 20.19 11.44
CA SER A 129 -26.29 20.96 11.25
C SER A 129 -25.95 22.43 11.49
N ASN A 130 -26.11 23.28 10.48
CA ASN A 130 -26.08 24.73 10.66
C ASN A 130 -27.25 25.12 11.56
N GLY A 131 -26.99 25.22 12.87
CA GLY A 131 -27.88 25.87 13.82
C GLY A 131 -27.72 27.37 13.70
N GLU A 132 -28.66 28.03 13.05
CA GLU A 132 -28.87 29.47 13.19
C GLU A 132 -29.27 29.78 14.64
N THR A 133 -28.36 30.35 15.43
CA THR A 133 -28.71 31.18 16.58
C THR A 133 -27.58 32.19 16.80
N GLY A 134 -27.93 33.48 16.76
CA GLY A 134 -26.98 34.58 16.85
C GLY A 134 -26.41 34.84 18.24
N GLY A 135 -25.39 35.71 18.27
CA GLY A 135 -25.00 36.46 19.45
C GLY A 135 -23.57 36.27 19.93
N ALA A 136 -22.81 37.38 19.83
CA ALA A 136 -21.63 37.76 20.62
C ALA A 136 -20.30 37.03 20.38
N GLY A 137 -19.28 37.84 20.05
CA GLY A 137 -17.91 37.39 19.80
C GLY A 137 -17.16 37.01 21.06
N GLY A 138 -16.43 35.90 20.94
CA GLY A 138 -15.37 35.45 21.83
C GLY A 138 -14.59 34.38 21.08
N MET A 139 -13.27 34.53 20.98
CA MET A 139 -12.41 33.51 20.38
C MET A 139 -12.62 32.17 21.08
N SER A 140 -12.76 31.10 20.30
CA SER A 140 -12.93 29.76 20.87
C SER A 140 -11.63 29.33 21.57
N ALA A 141 -11.74 28.46 22.58
CA ALA A 141 -10.58 27.90 23.28
C ALA A 141 -9.61 27.17 22.32
N LEU A 142 -10.12 26.69 21.19
CA LEU A 142 -9.32 26.08 20.11
C LEU A 142 -8.48 27.10 19.35
N ASP A 143 -9.01 28.31 19.12
CA ASP A 143 -8.26 29.38 18.43
C ASP A 143 -7.13 29.92 19.31
N ALA A 144 -7.35 30.00 20.63
CA ALA A 144 -6.30 30.37 21.58
C ALA A 144 -5.20 29.29 21.69
N ALA A 145 -5.57 28.01 21.68
CA ALA A 145 -4.62 26.90 21.67
C ALA A 145 -3.81 26.84 20.36
N ALA A 146 -4.45 27.13 19.22
CA ALA A 146 -3.78 27.18 17.92
C ALA A 146 -2.78 28.35 17.82
N ALA A 147 -3.09 29.50 18.44
CA ALA A 147 -2.16 30.63 18.50
C ALA A 147 -0.92 30.32 19.37
N ALA A 148 -1.11 29.66 20.52
CA ALA A 148 -0.01 29.25 21.39
C ALA A 148 0.91 28.19 20.74
N ALA A 149 0.32 27.24 20.00
CA ALA A 149 1.07 26.21 19.27
C ALA A 149 1.92 26.80 18.13
N ARG A 150 1.41 27.84 17.44
CA ARG A 150 2.17 28.56 16.39
C ARG A 150 3.37 29.31 16.96
N ALA A 151 3.21 29.98 18.10
CA ALA A 151 4.30 30.68 18.77
C ALA A 151 5.41 29.72 19.27
N GLN A 152 5.05 28.49 19.67
CA GLN A 152 6.02 27.47 20.06
C GLN A 152 6.78 26.88 18.87
N MET A 153 6.16 26.79 17.68
CA MET A 153 6.85 26.35 16.47
C MET A 153 7.86 27.37 15.93
N GLU A 154 7.56 28.68 16.01
CA GLU A 154 8.50 29.73 15.60
C GLU A 154 9.75 29.80 16.50
N ALA A 155 9.62 29.44 17.79
CA ALA A 155 10.74 29.37 18.72
C ALA A 155 11.63 28.12 18.51
N ALA A 156 11.12 27.07 17.86
CA ALA A 156 11.82 25.80 17.65
C ALA A 156 12.65 25.75 16.34
N THR A 157 12.58 26.79 15.50
CA THR A 157 13.27 26.83 14.18
C THR A 157 14.77 27.13 14.23
N SER A 158 15.42 27.21 15.40
CA SER A 158 16.84 27.55 15.50
C SER A 158 17.82 26.36 15.56
N THR A 159 17.36 25.11 15.48
CA THR A 159 18.29 23.97 15.34
C THR A 159 17.65 22.76 14.64
N PRO A 160 17.93 22.52 13.36
CA PRO A 160 17.62 21.24 12.72
C PRO A 160 18.47 20.13 13.34
N ALA A 161 17.83 19.07 13.82
CA ALA A 161 18.47 17.83 14.23
C ALA A 161 18.92 17.05 12.97
N THR A 162 20.11 17.35 12.46
CA THR A 162 20.79 16.56 11.43
C THR A 162 22.27 16.39 11.79
N ASP A 163 22.57 15.52 12.74
CA ASP A 163 23.95 15.16 13.12
C ASP A 163 24.56 14.08 12.20
N ILE A 164 24.20 14.07 10.91
CA ILE A 164 24.91 13.28 9.90
C ILE A 164 25.39 14.26 8.83
N LYS A 165 26.66 14.65 8.92
CA LYS A 165 27.35 15.42 7.88
C LYS A 165 27.67 14.49 6.71
N PHE A 166 26.96 14.66 5.60
CA PHE A 166 27.37 14.12 4.32
C PHE A 166 28.41 15.06 3.70
N CYS A 167 29.47 14.50 3.12
CA CYS A 167 30.41 15.27 2.32
C CYS A 167 29.73 15.74 1.02
N GLY A 168 30.02 16.96 0.59
CA GLY A 168 29.53 17.47 -0.68
C GLY A 168 30.22 16.76 -1.84
N VAL A 169 29.49 16.51 -2.94
CA VAL A 169 30.03 15.87 -4.15
C VAL A 169 31.23 16.61 -4.74
N ASP A 170 31.32 17.91 -4.49
CA ASP A 170 32.40 18.77 -4.99
C ASP A 170 33.55 18.95 -3.97
N ASP A 171 33.55 18.21 -2.85
CA ASP A 171 34.64 18.26 -1.87
C ASP A 171 35.80 17.33 -2.29
N PRO A 172 36.94 17.89 -2.74
CA PRO A 172 38.07 17.10 -3.22
C PRO A 172 38.84 16.40 -2.09
N THR A 173 38.48 16.63 -0.83
CA THR A 173 39.16 16.06 0.35
C THR A 173 38.44 14.84 0.94
N CYS A 174 37.29 14.44 0.38
CA CYS A 174 36.55 13.26 0.84
C CYS A 174 37.06 11.96 0.19
N GLU A 175 37.66 11.07 0.98
CA GLU A 175 38.15 9.75 0.52
C GLU A 175 37.02 8.78 0.15
N ALA A 176 35.78 9.00 0.61
CA ALA A 176 34.64 8.11 0.33
C ALA A 176 34.05 8.31 -1.08
N CYS A 177 34.40 9.41 -1.77
CA CYS A 177 33.91 9.74 -3.11
C CYS A 177 35.01 9.71 -4.19
N GLN A 178 36.20 9.16 -3.86
CA GLN A 178 37.25 8.83 -4.83
C GLN A 178 37.07 7.44 -5.44
#